data_AF-A0A2D7X567-F1
#
_entry.id   AF-A0A2D7X567-F1
#
_cell.length_a   1.000
_cell.length_b   1.000
_cell.length_c   1.000
_cell.angle_alpha   90.00
_cell.angle_beta   90.00
_cell.angle_gamma   90.00
#
_symmetry.space_group_name_H-M   'P 1'
#
loop_
_entity.id
_entity.type
_entity.pdbx_description
1 polymer ?
#
loop_
_entity_poly.entity_id
_entity_poly.type
_entity_poly.pdbx_seq_one_letter_code
_entity_poly.pdbx_strand_id
1 'polypeptide(L)'
;MSAVIQNEYTGNGSTTTYSFTFPYLKTSDIKASLDGVETTAFTLPNATTLQFNTAPTNGAKIKIFRQTSVDDLTATFYAGSAIKSEDLNDNFTQNLYKTQEVGGRFISNLGGTMTGDLNMGEDTVIKFEGATDNAHETTLTVADPTADRTITLPNVTGTVVTTGDTGTVATAMIAGDAVNGTKIADDSIDSEHYVDGSIDTQHIANAQITTNKIADSNVTTDKLAADAVTAAKLADNAVVSANITAGAVTNSKIGNAAVTGAKLSTNSVGNGMIVADAVSTVKIANSAVTTVKIADDAVTNSKIGASAVGTTELADNAVTLAKMADDSVGTAELVDSSVTTLKIAANAVATSRLNDSAVTTAKITDANITTAKLANDAVTTAKIADSELKTLASMQAGTASKLASSTALTADIADLNQIDGLTKQTTISDSDASFPTSGAV
;
A
#
# COMPACT_ATOMS: atom_id res chain seq x y z
N MET A 1 -86.42 -54.82 24.28
CA MET A 1 -86.66 -54.53 22.85
C MET A 1 -86.97 -53.05 22.74
N SER A 2 -86.18 -52.29 21.98
CA SER A 2 -86.53 -50.90 21.68
C SER A 2 -87.86 -50.87 20.94
N ALA A 3 -88.76 -49.97 21.35
CA ALA A 3 -90.01 -49.77 20.63
C ALA A 3 -89.69 -49.28 19.22
N VAL A 4 -90.28 -49.90 18.20
CA VAL A 4 -90.23 -49.38 16.84
C VAL A 4 -91.13 -48.15 16.82
N ILE A 5 -90.54 -46.97 16.61
CA ILE A 5 -91.25 -45.68 16.54
C ILE A 5 -91.21 -45.06 15.13
N GLN A 6 -90.42 -45.67 14.24
CA GLN A 6 -90.22 -45.21 12.87
C GLN A 6 -89.86 -46.39 11.96
N ASN A 7 -90.15 -46.23 10.68
CA ASN A 7 -89.70 -47.10 9.60
C ASN A 7 -89.03 -46.21 8.54
N GLU A 8 -87.87 -46.65 8.07
CA GLU A 8 -87.06 -45.92 7.09
C GLU A 8 -87.02 -46.69 5.77
N TYR A 9 -87.12 -45.94 4.67
CA TYR A 9 -87.10 -46.46 3.31
C TYR A 9 -86.22 -45.57 2.44
N THR A 10 -85.87 -46.06 1.25
CA THR A 10 -85.27 -45.23 0.20
C THR A 10 -86.22 -45.20 -0.99
N GLY A 11 -86.54 -44.00 -1.47
CA GLY A 11 -87.36 -43.79 -2.66
C GLY A 11 -86.70 -44.39 -3.89
N ASN A 12 -87.50 -44.92 -4.81
CA ASN A 12 -87.04 -45.50 -6.08
C ASN A 12 -87.58 -44.72 -7.29
N GLY A 13 -88.28 -43.60 -7.07
CA GLY A 13 -88.90 -42.80 -8.13
C GLY A 13 -90.20 -43.36 -8.71
N SER A 14 -90.76 -44.46 -8.18
CA SER A 14 -92.00 -45.06 -8.72
C SER A 14 -92.97 -45.59 -7.66
N THR A 15 -92.48 -46.09 -6.53
CA THR A 15 -93.32 -46.57 -5.42
C THR A 15 -93.92 -45.40 -4.66
N THR A 16 -95.23 -45.40 -4.45
CA THR A 16 -95.94 -44.37 -3.67
C THR A 16 -96.38 -44.87 -2.30
N THR A 17 -96.51 -46.19 -2.11
CA THR A 17 -97.03 -46.81 -0.89
C THR A 17 -95.94 -47.48 -0.06
N TYR A 18 -95.90 -47.19 1.23
CA TYR A 18 -94.93 -47.71 2.19
C TYR A 18 -95.67 -48.17 3.46
N SER A 19 -95.36 -49.38 3.95
CA SER A 19 -95.92 -49.88 5.20
C SER A 19 -95.22 -49.25 6.41
N PHE A 20 -95.83 -49.34 7.58
CA PHE A 20 -95.18 -49.03 8.85
C PHE A 20 -95.72 -49.97 9.94
N THR A 21 -94.93 -50.19 10.99
CA THR A 21 -95.22 -51.21 12.01
C THR A 21 -95.32 -50.66 13.43
N PHE A 22 -95.13 -49.36 13.62
CA PHE A 22 -95.28 -48.72 14.93
C PHE A 22 -96.76 -48.46 15.26
N PRO A 23 -97.17 -48.61 16.53
CA PRO A 23 -98.52 -48.25 16.96
C PRO A 23 -98.64 -46.74 17.16
N TYR A 24 -99.83 -46.16 17.01
CA TYR A 24 -100.11 -44.72 17.13
C TYR A 24 -101.46 -44.50 17.86
N LEU A 25 -101.66 -43.33 18.46
CA LEU A 25 -102.92 -43.00 19.15
C LEU A 25 -103.97 -42.48 18.18
N LYS A 26 -103.57 -41.56 17.31
CA LYS A 26 -104.43 -40.98 16.27
C LYS A 26 -103.66 -40.88 14.96
N THR A 27 -104.37 -40.90 13.84
CA THR A 27 -103.75 -40.86 12.51
C THR A 27 -102.91 -39.60 12.27
N SER A 28 -103.21 -38.50 12.95
CA SER A 28 -102.41 -37.26 12.92
C SER A 28 -101.03 -37.39 13.56
N ASP A 29 -100.79 -38.41 14.39
CA ASP A 29 -99.48 -38.68 14.99
C ASP A 29 -98.53 -39.35 13.98
N ILE A 30 -99.04 -39.87 12.87
CA ILE A 30 -98.21 -40.44 11.82
C ILE A 30 -97.68 -39.29 10.98
N LYS A 31 -96.35 -39.19 10.93
CA LYS A 31 -95.61 -38.20 10.17
C LYS A 31 -94.74 -38.89 9.12
N ALA A 32 -94.45 -38.17 8.06
CA ALA A 32 -93.49 -38.59 7.05
C ALA A 32 -92.53 -37.44 6.76
N SER A 33 -91.28 -37.78 6.48
CA SER A 33 -90.29 -36.84 5.95
C SER A 33 -89.59 -37.45 4.74
N LEU A 34 -89.20 -36.57 3.82
CA LEU A 34 -88.37 -36.85 2.66
C LEU A 34 -87.08 -36.06 2.80
N ASP A 35 -85.94 -36.75 2.77
CA ASP A 35 -84.60 -36.16 2.93
C ASP A 35 -84.48 -35.26 4.18
N GLY A 36 -85.12 -35.69 5.27
CA GLY A 36 -85.13 -34.97 6.55
C GLY A 36 -86.17 -33.86 6.66
N VAL A 37 -86.91 -33.53 5.60
CA VAL A 37 -87.95 -32.49 5.60
C VAL A 37 -89.33 -33.14 5.79
N GLU A 38 -90.06 -32.77 6.85
CA GLU A 38 -91.44 -33.24 7.08
C GLU A 38 -92.37 -32.82 5.93
N THR A 39 -93.25 -33.73 5.52
CA THR A 39 -94.19 -33.50 4.43
C THR A 39 -95.60 -33.91 4.83
N THR A 40 -96.59 -33.16 4.37
CA THR A 40 -98.01 -33.47 4.48
C THR A 40 -98.58 -34.03 3.18
N ALA A 41 -97.75 -34.20 2.16
CA ALA A 41 -98.15 -34.68 0.83
C ALA A 41 -98.33 -36.21 0.80
N PHE A 42 -99.13 -36.74 1.70
CA PHE A 42 -99.47 -38.16 1.77
C PHE A 42 -100.90 -38.38 2.26
N THR A 43 -101.39 -39.59 2.06
CA THR A 43 -102.64 -40.11 2.61
C THR A 43 -102.39 -41.43 3.33
N LEU A 44 -103.34 -41.83 4.19
CA LEU A 44 -103.28 -43.10 4.91
C LEU A 44 -104.38 -44.02 4.36
N PRO A 45 -104.09 -44.80 3.30
CA PRO A 45 -105.09 -45.69 2.70
C PRO A 45 -105.58 -46.78 3.67
N ASN A 46 -104.78 -47.15 4.66
CA ASN A 46 -105.17 -48.04 5.76
C ASN A 46 -104.35 -47.74 7.02
N ALA A 47 -104.67 -48.46 8.11
CA ALA A 47 -104.06 -48.24 9.42
C ALA A 47 -102.55 -48.49 9.51
N THR A 48 -101.92 -49.11 8.50
CA THR A 48 -100.51 -49.55 8.53
C THR A 48 -99.76 -49.18 7.25
N THR A 49 -100.32 -48.31 6.41
CA THR A 49 -99.73 -47.94 5.12
C THR A 49 -99.90 -46.46 4.88
N LEU A 50 -98.81 -45.82 4.49
CA LEU A 50 -98.77 -44.44 4.05
C LEU A 50 -98.56 -44.40 2.52
N GLN A 51 -99.32 -43.54 1.85
CA GLN A 51 -99.22 -43.32 0.41
C GLN A 51 -98.85 -41.87 0.13
N PHE A 52 -97.66 -41.63 -0.40
CA PHE A 52 -97.28 -40.30 -0.89
C PHE A 52 -98.10 -39.93 -2.12
N ASN A 53 -98.50 -38.66 -2.21
CA ASN A 53 -99.28 -38.13 -3.35
C ASN A 53 -98.47 -38.21 -4.66
N THR A 54 -97.15 -38.09 -4.55
CA THR A 54 -96.18 -38.26 -5.65
C THR A 54 -95.10 -39.23 -5.19
N ALA A 55 -94.64 -40.13 -6.08
CA ALA A 55 -93.58 -41.09 -5.73
C ALA A 55 -92.30 -40.34 -5.30
N PRO A 56 -91.74 -40.62 -4.11
CA PRO A 56 -90.46 -40.04 -3.70
C PRO A 56 -89.37 -40.34 -4.73
N THR A 57 -88.52 -39.36 -5.01
CA THR A 57 -87.44 -39.46 -6.00
C THR A 57 -86.47 -40.60 -5.67
N ASN A 58 -85.78 -41.11 -6.69
CA ASN A 58 -84.80 -42.18 -6.49
C ASN A 58 -83.66 -41.71 -5.58
N GLY A 59 -83.42 -42.43 -4.49
CA GLY A 59 -82.42 -42.10 -3.48
C GLY A 59 -82.93 -41.25 -2.31
N ALA A 60 -84.14 -40.68 -2.39
CA ALA A 60 -84.73 -39.89 -1.32
C ALA A 60 -84.85 -40.73 -0.03
N LYS A 61 -84.41 -40.20 1.09
CA LYS A 61 -84.52 -40.83 2.40
C LYS A 61 -85.93 -40.61 2.94
N ILE A 62 -86.70 -41.69 3.00
CA ILE A 62 -88.06 -41.67 3.49
C ILE A 62 -88.03 -42.10 4.94
N LYS A 63 -88.59 -41.29 5.82
CA LYS A 63 -88.80 -41.67 7.22
C LYS A 63 -90.27 -41.49 7.55
N ILE A 64 -90.93 -42.59 7.89
CA ILE A 64 -92.30 -42.61 8.41
C ILE A 64 -92.19 -42.86 9.90
N PHE A 65 -92.74 -41.98 10.72
CA PHE A 65 -92.51 -42.01 12.15
C PHE A 65 -93.74 -41.55 12.93
N ARG A 66 -93.80 -41.96 14.19
CA ARG A 66 -94.78 -41.45 15.13
C ARG A 66 -94.26 -40.17 15.79
N GLN A 67 -95.15 -39.20 15.91
CA GLN A 67 -94.94 -37.99 16.70
C GLN A 67 -96.18 -37.72 17.54
N THR A 68 -96.11 -38.09 18.81
CA THR A 68 -97.19 -37.89 19.77
C THR A 68 -97.18 -36.44 20.28
N SER A 69 -98.32 -35.75 20.13
CA SER A 69 -98.52 -34.40 20.67
C SER A 69 -98.58 -34.43 22.19
N VAL A 70 -98.05 -33.37 22.82
CA VAL A 70 -98.09 -33.13 24.27
C VAL A 70 -98.83 -31.85 24.63
N ASP A 71 -99.35 -31.14 23.64
CA ASP A 71 -99.99 -29.84 23.85
C ASP A 71 -101.37 -30.01 24.50
N ASP A 72 -102.05 -31.12 24.18
CA ASP A 72 -103.32 -31.53 24.78
C ASP A 72 -103.22 -32.97 25.29
N LEU A 73 -103.64 -33.20 26.54
CA LEU A 73 -103.84 -34.55 27.07
C LEU A 73 -104.96 -35.25 26.30
N THR A 74 -104.80 -36.54 26.00
CA THR A 74 -105.85 -37.31 25.31
C THR A 74 -107.18 -37.29 26.08
N ALA A 75 -107.13 -37.25 27.41
CA ALA A 75 -108.26 -37.00 28.29
C ALA A 75 -107.93 -35.99 29.40
N THR A 76 -108.85 -35.06 29.66
CA THR A 76 -108.78 -34.11 30.78
C THR A 76 -109.84 -34.44 31.83
N PHE A 77 -109.43 -34.51 33.10
CA PHE A 77 -110.33 -34.83 34.21
C PHE A 77 -110.67 -33.58 35.01
N TYR A 78 -111.96 -33.33 35.21
CA TYR A 78 -112.45 -32.25 36.07
C TYR A 78 -112.98 -32.84 37.39
N ALA A 79 -113.08 -32.02 38.44
CA ALA A 79 -113.64 -32.46 39.71
C ALA A 79 -115.09 -32.94 39.51
N GLY A 80 -115.37 -34.18 39.92
CA GLY A 80 -116.69 -34.82 39.72
C GLY A 80 -116.86 -35.58 38.40
N SER A 81 -115.87 -35.58 37.50
CA SER A 81 -115.88 -36.41 36.30
C SER A 81 -115.88 -37.90 36.66
N ALA A 82 -116.73 -38.69 35.99
CA ALA A 82 -116.59 -40.14 36.01
C ALA A 82 -115.36 -40.53 35.18
N ILE A 83 -114.35 -41.10 35.84
CA ILE A 83 -113.12 -41.54 35.17
C ILE A 83 -113.38 -42.88 34.49
N LYS A 84 -113.20 -42.95 33.17
CA LYS A 84 -113.22 -44.23 32.45
C LYS A 84 -111.82 -44.80 32.40
N SER A 85 -111.71 -46.13 32.43
CA SER A 85 -110.43 -46.83 32.26
C SER A 85 -109.79 -46.55 30.90
N GLU A 86 -110.60 -46.26 29.87
CA GLU A 86 -110.16 -45.87 28.53
C GLU A 86 -109.39 -44.54 28.57
N ASP A 87 -109.97 -43.50 29.17
CA ASP A 87 -109.33 -42.18 29.32
C ASP A 87 -107.97 -42.25 30.04
N LEU A 88 -107.86 -43.11 31.06
CA LEU A 88 -106.60 -43.35 31.76
C LEU A 88 -105.59 -44.09 30.89
N ASN A 89 -106.04 -45.12 30.16
CA ASN A 89 -105.18 -45.89 29.26
C ASN A 89 -104.66 -45.04 28.11
N ASP A 90 -105.47 -44.12 27.59
CA ASP A 90 -105.10 -43.21 26.52
C ASP A 90 -104.04 -42.21 26.95
N ASN A 91 -104.19 -41.58 28.12
CA ASN A 91 -103.18 -40.70 28.70
C ASN A 91 -101.87 -41.46 29.04
N PHE A 92 -101.97 -42.69 29.56
CA PHE A 92 -100.79 -43.53 29.80
C PHE A 92 -100.07 -43.87 28.50
N THR A 93 -100.83 -44.24 27.46
CA THR A 93 -100.28 -44.58 26.15
C THR A 93 -99.63 -43.36 25.50
N GLN A 94 -100.21 -42.16 25.66
CA GLN A 94 -99.62 -40.90 25.19
C GLN A 94 -98.26 -40.65 25.84
N ASN A 95 -98.16 -40.83 27.16
CA ASN A 95 -96.90 -40.66 27.88
C ASN A 95 -95.85 -41.70 27.46
N LEU A 96 -96.25 -42.97 27.34
CA LEU A 96 -95.38 -44.05 26.88
C LEU A 96 -94.85 -43.77 25.48
N TYR A 97 -95.72 -43.38 24.55
CA TYR A 97 -95.33 -43.09 23.19
C TYR A 97 -94.41 -41.89 23.11
N LYS A 98 -94.70 -40.84 23.86
CA LYS A 98 -93.84 -39.67 23.95
C LYS A 98 -92.45 -40.01 24.48
N THR A 99 -92.38 -40.83 25.53
CA THR A 99 -91.11 -41.26 26.13
C THR A 99 -90.28 -42.08 25.15
N GLN A 100 -90.92 -42.97 24.38
CA GLN A 100 -90.25 -43.74 23.33
C GLN A 100 -89.70 -42.85 22.21
N GLU A 101 -90.36 -41.72 21.92
CA GLU A 101 -89.96 -40.75 20.89
C GLU A 101 -88.81 -39.82 21.32
N VAL A 102 -88.37 -39.83 22.58
CA VAL A 102 -87.23 -39.00 23.06
C VAL A 102 -85.88 -39.49 22.50
N GLY A 103 -85.82 -40.67 21.89
CA GLY A 103 -84.58 -41.25 21.35
C GLY A 103 -84.00 -40.47 20.17
N GLY A 104 -82.72 -40.08 20.25
CA GLY A 104 -81.93 -39.55 19.13
C GLY A 104 -81.65 -38.04 19.15
N ARG A 105 -82.05 -37.30 20.20
CA ARG A 105 -81.86 -35.85 20.29
C ARG A 105 -80.64 -35.38 21.12
N PHE A 106 -79.88 -36.30 21.71
CA PHE A 106 -78.76 -35.97 22.60
C PHE A 106 -77.48 -36.66 22.15
N ILE A 107 -76.36 -35.95 22.29
CA ILE A 107 -75.03 -36.54 22.24
C ILE A 107 -74.86 -37.38 23.51
N SER A 108 -74.56 -38.67 23.34
CA SER A 108 -74.35 -39.59 24.47
C SER A 108 -73.19 -39.11 25.35
N ASN A 109 -73.43 -38.96 26.65
CA ASN A 109 -72.35 -38.72 27.63
C ASN A 109 -71.57 -40.00 27.98
N LEU A 110 -72.00 -41.17 27.50
CA LEU A 110 -71.30 -42.44 27.68
C LEU A 110 -70.22 -42.67 26.59
N GLY A 111 -69.97 -41.69 25.74
CA GLY A 111 -69.05 -41.80 24.60
C GLY A 111 -69.67 -42.49 23.37
N GLY A 112 -68.91 -42.55 22.28
CA GLY A 112 -69.31 -43.11 20.98
C GLY A 112 -68.92 -42.23 19.80
N THR A 113 -69.13 -42.73 18.57
CA THR A 113 -68.93 -41.97 17.32
C THR A 113 -70.25 -41.37 16.87
N MET A 114 -70.29 -40.08 16.56
CA MET A 114 -71.41 -39.46 15.85
C MET A 114 -71.24 -39.67 14.35
N THR A 115 -72.33 -40.00 13.65
CA THR A 115 -72.38 -40.13 12.18
C THR A 115 -73.38 -39.12 11.64
N GLY A 116 -72.94 -38.24 10.73
CA GLY A 116 -73.76 -37.15 10.16
C GLY A 116 -73.26 -35.77 10.58
N ASP A 117 -73.99 -34.73 10.14
CA ASP A 117 -73.68 -33.34 10.45
C ASP A 117 -74.17 -32.95 11.86
N LEU A 118 -73.40 -32.09 12.54
CA LEU A 118 -73.81 -31.45 13.79
C LEU A 118 -74.29 -30.03 13.47
N ASN A 119 -75.62 -29.85 13.40
CA ASN A 119 -76.22 -28.52 13.26
C ASN A 119 -76.55 -27.96 14.64
N MET A 120 -76.08 -26.75 14.91
CA MET A 120 -76.24 -26.04 16.17
C MET A 120 -77.13 -24.81 15.93
N GLY A 121 -78.09 -24.56 16.82
CA GLY A 121 -79.01 -23.42 16.73
C GLY A 121 -78.32 -22.09 17.10
N GLU A 122 -79.06 -20.99 17.00
CA GLU A 122 -78.62 -19.68 17.49
C GLU A 122 -78.17 -19.76 18.96
N ASP A 123 -77.19 -18.93 19.35
CA ASP A 123 -76.64 -18.81 20.70
C ASP A 123 -76.09 -20.10 21.32
N THR A 124 -75.62 -21.04 20.49
CA THR A 124 -74.97 -22.26 20.97
C THR A 124 -73.49 -22.32 20.59
N VAL A 125 -72.68 -22.89 21.49
CA VAL A 125 -71.22 -23.02 21.34
C VAL A 125 -70.76 -24.43 21.68
N ILE A 126 -69.59 -24.83 21.16
CA ILE A 126 -68.95 -26.08 21.55
C ILE A 126 -67.96 -25.76 22.68
N LYS A 127 -68.19 -26.33 23.86
CA LYS A 127 -67.29 -26.19 25.02
C LYS A 127 -66.51 -27.49 25.24
N PHE A 128 -65.22 -27.36 25.40
CA PHE A 128 -64.33 -28.44 25.81
C PHE A 128 -63.91 -28.20 27.27
N GLU A 129 -64.38 -29.10 28.13
CA GLU A 129 -63.89 -29.22 29.50
C GLU A 129 -62.47 -29.79 29.50
N GLY A 130 -61.62 -29.25 30.38
CA GLY A 130 -60.30 -29.81 30.64
C GLY A 130 -60.37 -31.13 31.41
N ALA A 131 -59.21 -31.62 31.87
CA ALA A 131 -59.13 -32.85 32.67
C ALA A 131 -59.76 -32.73 34.08
N THR A 132 -60.06 -31.52 34.53
CA THR A 132 -60.65 -31.22 35.83
C THR A 132 -61.90 -30.38 35.62
N ASP A 133 -62.97 -30.72 36.34
CA ASP A 133 -64.19 -29.91 36.42
C ASP A 133 -63.88 -28.62 37.19
N ASN A 134 -63.76 -27.51 36.45
CA ASN A 134 -63.47 -26.18 36.97
C ASN A 134 -64.16 -25.13 36.08
N ALA A 135 -63.93 -23.84 36.33
CA ALA A 135 -64.55 -22.75 35.56
C ALA A 135 -63.72 -22.30 34.34
N HIS A 136 -62.89 -23.18 33.77
CA HIS A 136 -61.96 -22.85 32.69
C HIS A 136 -62.22 -23.75 31.48
N GLU A 137 -63.04 -23.26 30.56
CA GLU A 137 -63.44 -24.01 29.37
C GLU A 137 -62.82 -23.44 28.10
N THR A 138 -62.45 -24.32 27.16
CA THR A 138 -62.15 -23.89 25.80
C THR A 138 -63.44 -23.83 25.00
N THR A 139 -63.84 -22.65 24.57
CA THR A 139 -65.07 -22.45 23.79
C THR A 139 -64.77 -22.19 22.32
N LEU A 140 -65.32 -23.02 21.44
CA LEU A 140 -65.42 -22.74 20.01
C LEU A 140 -66.70 -21.94 19.79
N THR A 141 -66.53 -20.65 19.51
CA THR A 141 -67.60 -19.74 19.11
C THR A 141 -67.45 -19.38 17.64
N VAL A 142 -68.58 -19.04 17.01
CA VAL A 142 -68.63 -18.55 15.64
C VAL A 142 -69.19 -17.13 15.73
N ALA A 143 -68.41 -16.14 15.30
CA ALA A 143 -68.96 -14.82 15.06
C ALA A 143 -69.89 -14.87 13.85
N ASP A 144 -70.96 -14.08 13.85
CA ASP A 144 -71.98 -14.08 12.80
C ASP A 144 -71.36 -14.08 11.40
N PRO A 145 -71.47 -15.18 10.64
CA PRO A 145 -70.82 -15.29 9.34
C PRO A 145 -71.60 -14.48 8.31
N THR A 146 -70.91 -13.61 7.56
CA THR A 146 -71.52 -12.85 6.45
C THR A 146 -71.64 -13.63 5.13
N ALA A 147 -71.16 -14.88 5.11
CA ALA A 147 -71.24 -15.88 4.04
C ALA A 147 -70.80 -17.24 4.61
N ASP A 148 -71.02 -18.34 3.89
CA ASP A 148 -70.57 -19.67 4.32
C ASP A 148 -69.07 -19.68 4.67
N ARG A 149 -68.72 -20.33 5.80
CA ARG A 149 -67.34 -20.48 6.27
C ARG A 149 -67.04 -21.94 6.55
N THR A 150 -65.85 -22.38 6.13
CA THR A 150 -65.34 -23.72 6.39
C THR A 150 -64.04 -23.62 7.15
N ILE A 151 -63.94 -24.32 8.29
CA ILE A 151 -62.69 -24.54 9.01
C ILE A 151 -62.25 -25.98 8.72
N THR A 152 -61.11 -26.14 8.04
CA THR A 152 -60.56 -27.46 7.71
C THR A 152 -59.42 -27.79 8.66
N LEU A 153 -59.55 -28.88 9.42
CA LEU A 153 -58.44 -29.44 10.19
C LEU A 153 -57.47 -30.17 9.23
N PRO A 154 -56.15 -29.97 9.37
CA PRO A 154 -55.20 -30.66 8.51
C PRO A 154 -55.22 -32.17 8.81
N ASN A 155 -54.99 -33.00 7.79
CA ASN A 155 -54.94 -34.46 7.93
C ASN A 155 -53.60 -34.93 8.54
N VAL A 156 -53.26 -34.40 9.71
CA VAL A 156 -52.07 -34.73 10.49
C VAL A 156 -52.41 -34.63 11.97
N THR A 157 -51.79 -35.49 12.79
CA THR A 157 -51.89 -35.34 14.24
C THR A 157 -51.10 -34.11 14.69
N GLY A 158 -51.71 -33.22 15.46
CA GLY A 158 -51.04 -32.02 15.97
C GLY A 158 -51.93 -31.17 16.87
N THR A 159 -51.34 -30.15 17.46
CA THR A 159 -52.08 -29.09 18.18
C THR A 159 -52.59 -28.07 17.18
N VAL A 160 -53.85 -27.65 17.29
CA VAL A 160 -54.37 -26.50 16.54
C VAL A 160 -53.81 -25.24 17.16
N VAL A 161 -52.98 -24.51 16.41
CA VAL A 161 -52.43 -23.22 16.87
C VAL A 161 -53.46 -22.14 16.58
N THR A 162 -53.96 -21.50 17.63
CA THR A 162 -54.75 -20.27 17.52
C THR A 162 -53.80 -19.07 17.61
N THR A 163 -54.20 -17.92 17.09
CA THR A 163 -53.46 -16.65 17.26
C THR A 163 -53.59 -16.09 18.69
N GLY A 164 -53.90 -16.95 19.68
CA GLY A 164 -54.41 -16.62 21.01
C GLY A 164 -53.42 -15.98 21.98
N ASP A 165 -52.26 -15.52 21.51
CA ASP A 165 -51.41 -14.58 22.23
C ASP A 165 -50.49 -13.91 21.20
N THR A 166 -50.36 -12.59 21.24
CA THR A 166 -49.73 -11.75 20.20
C THR A 166 -48.19 -11.87 20.12
N GLY A 167 -47.61 -13.05 20.37
CA GLY A 167 -46.15 -13.24 20.38
C GLY A 167 -45.63 -14.67 20.32
N THR A 168 -46.43 -15.66 19.94
CA THR A 168 -46.12 -17.09 20.20
C THR A 168 -45.83 -17.95 18.97
N VAL A 169 -45.54 -17.36 17.79
CA VAL A 169 -44.91 -18.15 16.72
C VAL A 169 -43.50 -18.52 17.18
N ALA A 170 -43.40 -19.62 17.93
CA ALA A 170 -42.13 -20.16 18.39
C ALA A 170 -41.35 -20.67 17.18
N THR A 171 -40.02 -20.70 17.27
CA THR A 171 -39.17 -21.22 16.18
C THR A 171 -39.60 -22.61 15.72
N ALA A 172 -40.10 -23.46 16.61
CA ALA A 172 -40.61 -24.80 16.25
C ALA A 172 -41.86 -24.80 15.36
N MET A 173 -42.62 -23.70 15.31
CA MET A 173 -43.76 -23.51 14.41
C MET A 173 -43.35 -23.06 13.01
N ILE A 174 -42.09 -22.63 12.85
CA ILE A 174 -41.49 -22.24 11.58
C ILE A 174 -40.54 -23.37 11.18
N ALA A 175 -40.87 -24.11 10.13
CA ALA A 175 -39.94 -25.13 9.63
C ALA A 175 -38.60 -24.48 9.22
N GLY A 176 -37.52 -25.26 9.22
CA GLY A 176 -36.24 -24.79 8.65
C GLY A 176 -36.45 -24.23 7.25
N ASP A 177 -35.84 -23.08 6.96
CA ASP A 177 -35.97 -22.33 5.70
C ASP A 177 -37.41 -21.89 5.34
N ALA A 178 -38.36 -21.98 6.28
CA ALA A 178 -39.73 -21.56 6.00
C ALA A 178 -39.85 -20.05 5.83
N VAL A 179 -38.97 -19.23 6.41
CA VAL A 179 -38.86 -17.79 6.09
C VAL A 179 -37.76 -17.61 5.07
N ASN A 180 -38.14 -17.50 3.80
CA ASN A 180 -37.23 -17.25 2.70
C ASN A 180 -37.34 -15.79 2.23
N GLY A 181 -36.47 -15.37 1.31
CA GLY A 181 -36.46 -14.01 0.79
C GLY A 181 -37.81 -13.54 0.23
N THR A 182 -38.65 -14.44 -0.31
CA THR A 182 -39.98 -14.06 -0.83
C THR A 182 -41.03 -13.74 0.24
N LYS A 183 -40.79 -14.17 1.48
CA LYS A 183 -41.66 -13.93 2.64
C LYS A 183 -41.19 -12.74 3.49
N ILE A 184 -40.02 -12.20 3.18
CA ILE A 184 -39.46 -10.99 3.76
C ILE A 184 -39.71 -9.89 2.73
N ALA A 185 -40.25 -8.75 3.15
CA ALA A 185 -40.43 -7.63 2.23
C ALA A 185 -39.08 -6.97 1.93
N ASP A 186 -38.94 -6.39 0.74
CA ASP A 186 -37.74 -5.63 0.37
C ASP A 186 -37.50 -4.53 1.40
N ASP A 187 -36.23 -4.37 1.82
CA ASP A 187 -35.78 -3.40 2.82
C ASP A 187 -36.44 -3.52 4.22
N SER A 188 -37.11 -4.62 4.54
CA SER A 188 -37.80 -4.78 5.83
C SER A 188 -36.88 -5.16 6.99
N ILE A 189 -35.64 -5.57 6.72
CA ILE A 189 -34.65 -5.97 7.72
C ILE A 189 -33.59 -4.88 7.83
N ASP A 190 -33.60 -4.15 8.93
CA ASP A 190 -32.66 -3.08 9.24
C ASP A 190 -31.75 -3.43 10.45
N SER A 191 -31.00 -2.44 10.94
CA SER A 191 -30.08 -2.64 12.06
C SER A 191 -30.73 -3.06 13.37
N GLU A 192 -32.03 -2.80 13.58
CA GLU A 192 -32.73 -3.21 14.81
C GLU A 192 -33.06 -4.71 14.79
N HIS A 193 -33.13 -5.31 13.61
CA HIS A 193 -33.37 -6.74 13.40
C HIS A 193 -32.09 -7.59 13.47
N TYR A 194 -30.93 -6.96 13.47
CA TYR A 194 -29.62 -7.61 13.61
C TYR A 194 -29.04 -7.31 14.99
N VAL A 195 -28.39 -8.31 15.60
CA VAL A 195 -27.57 -8.08 16.79
C VAL A 195 -26.12 -7.87 16.40
N ASP A 196 -25.36 -7.14 17.20
CA ASP A 196 -23.94 -6.90 16.95
C ASP A 196 -23.19 -8.21 16.69
N GLY A 197 -22.50 -8.28 15.55
CA GLY A 197 -21.74 -9.46 15.13
C GLY A 197 -22.55 -10.59 14.50
N SER A 198 -23.87 -10.45 14.31
CA SER A 198 -24.69 -11.50 13.66
C SER A 198 -24.33 -11.71 12.18
N ILE A 199 -23.71 -10.71 11.54
CA ILE A 199 -23.19 -10.81 10.17
C ILE A 199 -21.70 -11.11 10.24
N ASP A 200 -21.36 -12.39 10.07
CA ASP A 200 -19.97 -12.85 9.98
C ASP A 200 -19.52 -13.04 8.51
N THR A 201 -18.30 -13.55 8.31
CA THR A 201 -17.75 -13.80 6.97
C THR A 201 -18.50 -14.87 6.19
N GLN A 202 -19.24 -15.77 6.84
CA GLN A 202 -20.06 -16.78 6.14
C GLN A 202 -21.32 -16.16 5.54
N HIS A 203 -21.86 -15.09 6.18
CA HIS A 203 -23.00 -14.33 5.68
C HIS A 203 -22.64 -13.39 4.52
N ILE A 204 -21.36 -13.01 4.41
CA ILE A 204 -20.86 -12.12 3.34
C ILE A 204 -20.10 -12.95 2.30
N ALA A 205 -20.74 -13.23 1.17
CA ALA A 205 -20.07 -13.91 0.06
C ALA A 205 -18.92 -13.06 -0.53
N ASN A 206 -18.03 -13.72 -1.29
CA ASN A 206 -16.92 -13.06 -1.97
C ASN A 206 -17.40 -11.90 -2.86
N ALA A 207 -16.64 -10.79 -2.84
CA ALA A 207 -16.89 -9.57 -3.60
C ALA A 207 -18.23 -8.85 -3.33
N GLN A 208 -18.94 -9.20 -2.24
CA GLN A 208 -20.20 -8.52 -1.91
C GLN A 208 -20.01 -7.10 -1.37
N ILE A 209 -18.90 -6.80 -0.73
CA ILE A 209 -18.56 -5.44 -0.28
C ILE A 209 -17.90 -4.69 -1.45
N THR A 210 -18.72 -4.07 -2.29
CA THR A 210 -18.30 -3.24 -3.42
C THR A 210 -17.85 -1.87 -2.94
N THR A 211 -17.11 -1.12 -3.77
CA THR A 211 -16.70 0.27 -3.47
C THR A 211 -17.88 1.15 -3.04
N ASN A 212 -19.03 1.08 -3.71
CA ASN A 212 -20.22 1.88 -3.35
C ASN A 212 -20.82 1.54 -1.97
N LYS A 213 -20.49 0.38 -1.39
CA LYS A 213 -20.93 -0.03 -0.05
C LYS A 213 -19.97 0.43 1.05
N ILE A 214 -18.80 0.95 0.67
CA ILE A 214 -17.81 1.52 1.59
C ILE A 214 -17.90 3.03 1.42
N ALA A 215 -18.38 3.73 2.44
CA ALA A 215 -18.37 5.20 2.41
C ALA A 215 -16.94 5.75 2.30
N ASP A 216 -16.80 6.92 1.68
CA ASP A 216 -15.52 7.60 1.53
C ASP A 216 -14.79 7.74 2.87
N SER A 217 -13.48 7.50 2.86
CA SER A 217 -12.62 7.54 4.06
C SER A 217 -12.90 6.48 5.14
N ASN A 218 -13.81 5.51 4.92
CA ASN A 218 -14.07 4.47 5.93
C ASN A 218 -12.93 3.45 6.09
N VAL A 219 -12.10 3.22 5.08
CA VAL A 219 -10.90 2.37 5.20
C VAL A 219 -9.76 3.22 5.75
N THR A 220 -9.68 3.31 7.07
CA THR A 220 -8.63 4.05 7.78
C THR A 220 -7.37 3.20 7.97
N THR A 221 -6.26 3.85 8.34
CA THR A 221 -5.00 3.14 8.62
C THR A 221 -5.16 2.09 9.70
N ASP A 222 -5.93 2.34 10.76
CA ASP A 222 -6.16 1.36 11.84
C ASP A 222 -6.95 0.11 11.39
N LYS A 223 -7.72 0.22 10.30
CA LYS A 223 -8.45 -0.91 9.70
C LYS A 223 -7.59 -1.69 8.70
N LEU A 224 -6.45 -1.15 8.29
CA LEU A 224 -5.47 -1.83 7.46
C LEU A 224 -4.39 -2.43 8.36
N ALA A 225 -4.33 -3.75 8.42
CA ALA A 225 -3.22 -4.44 9.08
C ALA A 225 -1.87 -4.01 8.47
N ALA A 226 -0.79 -4.17 9.24
CA ALA A 226 0.55 -4.02 8.71
C ALA A 226 0.73 -4.89 7.45
N ASP A 227 1.34 -4.33 6.41
CA ASP A 227 1.53 -4.97 5.10
C ASP A 227 0.22 -5.36 4.37
N ALA A 228 -0.95 -4.85 4.78
CA ALA A 228 -2.21 -5.09 4.07
C ALA A 228 -2.21 -4.55 2.64
N VAL A 229 -1.46 -3.48 2.37
CA VAL A 229 -1.25 -2.91 1.03
C VAL A 229 0.20 -3.16 0.61
N THR A 230 0.43 -4.27 -0.08
CA THR A 230 1.75 -4.62 -0.63
C THR A 230 1.92 -4.06 -2.04
N ALA A 231 3.16 -4.04 -2.54
CA ALA A 231 3.44 -3.63 -3.92
C ALA A 231 2.62 -4.43 -4.96
N ALA A 232 2.37 -5.73 -4.73
CA ALA A 232 1.58 -6.56 -5.63
C ALA A 232 0.07 -6.20 -5.66
N LYS A 233 -0.42 -5.48 -4.65
CA LYS A 233 -1.81 -5.00 -4.56
C LYS A 233 -1.99 -3.60 -5.17
N LEU A 234 -0.89 -2.90 -5.42
CA LEU A 234 -0.89 -1.61 -6.10
C LEU A 234 -0.69 -1.87 -7.59
N ALA A 235 -1.63 -1.43 -8.43
CA ALA A 235 -1.45 -1.46 -9.87
C ALA A 235 -0.26 -0.58 -10.28
N ASP A 236 0.35 -0.89 -11.44
CA ASP A 236 1.40 -0.06 -12.01
C ASP A 236 0.92 1.40 -12.15
N ASN A 237 1.73 2.33 -11.66
CA ASN A 237 1.42 3.77 -11.60
C ASN A 237 0.22 4.15 -10.71
N ALA A 238 -0.26 3.28 -9.82
CA ALA A 238 -1.34 3.62 -8.88
C ALA A 238 -0.93 4.73 -7.88
N VAL A 239 0.36 4.85 -7.58
CA VAL A 239 0.92 5.92 -6.74
C VAL A 239 1.56 6.97 -7.66
N VAL A 240 0.85 8.06 -7.89
CA VAL A 240 1.32 9.22 -8.65
C VAL A 240 1.74 10.36 -7.72
N SER A 241 2.35 11.42 -8.28
CA SER A 241 2.80 12.58 -7.51
C SER A 241 1.70 13.23 -6.67
N ALA A 242 0.44 13.22 -7.14
CA ALA A 242 -0.70 13.74 -6.37
C ALA A 242 -1.01 12.92 -5.11
N ASN A 243 -0.64 11.63 -5.06
CA ASN A 243 -0.78 10.80 -3.87
C ASN A 243 0.34 11.04 -2.84
N ILE A 244 1.47 11.62 -3.26
CA ILE A 244 2.65 11.85 -2.43
C ILE A 244 2.67 13.33 -2.05
N THR A 245 2.27 13.64 -0.82
CA THR A 245 2.31 15.01 -0.33
C THR A 245 3.75 15.54 -0.23
N ALA A 246 3.93 16.86 -0.33
CA ALA A 246 5.25 17.48 -0.23
C ALA A 246 5.92 17.11 1.10
N GLY A 247 7.16 16.62 1.04
CA GLY A 247 7.90 16.14 2.21
C GLY A 247 7.52 14.74 2.71
N ALA A 248 6.55 14.06 2.08
CA ALA A 248 6.18 12.70 2.48
C ALA A 248 7.35 11.71 2.32
N VAL A 249 8.18 11.86 1.28
CA VAL A 249 9.41 11.09 1.09
C VAL A 249 10.58 11.87 1.66
N THR A 250 11.01 11.51 2.86
CA THR A 250 12.19 12.08 3.55
C THR A 250 13.44 11.26 3.23
N ASN A 251 14.63 11.81 3.49
CA ASN A 251 15.89 11.07 3.29
C ASN A 251 15.91 9.73 4.02
N SER A 252 15.35 9.64 5.23
CA SER A 252 15.25 8.38 5.99
C SER A 252 14.37 7.32 5.35
N LYS A 253 13.43 7.71 4.48
CA LYS A 253 12.54 6.80 3.73
C LYS A 253 13.16 6.33 2.41
N ILE A 254 14.23 6.99 1.97
CA ILE A 254 14.99 6.59 0.78
C ILE A 254 16.14 5.69 1.26
N GLY A 255 16.08 4.40 0.93
CA GLY A 255 17.16 3.48 1.25
C GLY A 255 18.49 3.89 0.62
N ASN A 256 19.60 3.47 1.24
CA ASN A 256 20.93 3.67 0.66
C ASN A 256 20.99 3.07 -0.76
N ALA A 257 21.59 3.81 -1.69
CA ALA A 257 21.64 3.47 -3.12
C ALA A 257 20.28 3.29 -3.82
N ALA A 258 19.16 3.68 -3.20
CA ALA A 258 17.84 3.59 -3.83
C ALA A 258 17.71 4.55 -5.03
N VAL A 259 18.39 5.69 -5.02
CA VAL A 259 18.49 6.61 -6.17
C VAL A 259 19.83 6.37 -6.86
N THR A 260 19.81 5.65 -7.98
CA THR A 260 20.99 5.39 -8.81
C THR A 260 21.07 6.39 -9.96
N GLY A 261 22.22 6.47 -10.63
CA GLY A 261 22.39 7.35 -11.80
C GLY A 261 21.34 7.10 -12.90
N ALA A 262 20.89 5.85 -13.08
CA ALA A 262 19.84 5.52 -14.05
C ALA A 262 18.45 6.07 -13.69
N LYS A 263 18.20 6.36 -12.41
CA LYS A 263 16.95 6.98 -11.92
C LYS A 263 16.97 8.51 -12.00
N LEU A 264 18.14 9.10 -12.27
CA LEU A 264 18.31 10.53 -12.45
C LEU A 264 18.38 10.81 -13.95
N SER A 265 17.47 11.65 -14.44
CA SER A 265 17.57 12.14 -15.81
C SER A 265 18.86 12.93 -16.01
N THR A 266 19.40 12.94 -17.23
CA THR A 266 20.58 13.75 -17.57
C THR A 266 20.35 15.20 -17.16
N ASN A 267 21.34 15.83 -16.50
CA ASN A 267 21.29 17.20 -15.99
C ASN A 267 20.22 17.47 -14.90
N SER A 268 19.59 16.45 -14.31
CA SER A 268 18.60 16.65 -13.23
C SER A 268 19.22 17.18 -11.93
N VAL A 269 20.50 16.90 -11.67
CA VAL A 269 21.24 17.40 -10.50
C VAL A 269 21.93 18.72 -10.86
N GLY A 270 21.26 19.84 -10.59
CA GLY A 270 21.79 21.19 -10.83
C GLY A 270 22.63 21.74 -9.67
N ASN A 271 23.28 22.89 -9.87
CA ASN A 271 24.17 23.51 -8.89
C ASN A 271 23.50 23.76 -7.52
N GLY A 272 22.23 24.17 -7.49
CA GLY A 272 21.50 24.39 -6.23
C GLY A 272 21.26 23.11 -5.42
N MET A 273 21.36 21.93 -6.05
CA MET A 273 21.23 20.63 -5.39
C MET A 273 22.57 20.11 -4.85
N ILE A 274 23.68 20.59 -5.43
CA ILE A 274 25.03 20.32 -4.94
C ILE A 274 25.43 21.49 -4.05
N VAL A 275 25.10 21.39 -2.77
CA VAL A 275 25.48 22.41 -1.78
C VAL A 275 27.00 22.55 -1.69
N ALA A 276 27.48 23.68 -1.16
CA ALA A 276 28.92 23.91 -0.94
C ALA A 276 29.53 22.73 -0.16
N ASP A 277 30.73 22.31 -0.58
CA ASP A 277 31.48 21.18 -0.03
C ASP A 277 30.78 19.80 -0.13
N ALA A 278 29.64 19.71 -0.82
CA ALA A 278 28.95 18.44 -1.03
C ALA A 278 29.79 17.44 -1.80
N VAL A 279 30.65 17.89 -2.72
CA VAL A 279 31.61 17.04 -3.45
C VAL A 279 33.00 17.25 -2.83
N SER A 280 33.28 16.53 -1.76
CA SER A 280 34.61 16.49 -1.15
C SER A 280 35.56 15.59 -1.93
N THR A 281 36.87 15.71 -1.66
CA THR A 281 37.91 14.93 -2.35
C THR A 281 37.69 13.42 -2.24
N VAL A 282 37.17 12.91 -1.11
CA VAL A 282 36.86 11.47 -0.94
C VAL A 282 35.72 10.98 -1.85
N LYS A 283 34.85 11.89 -2.31
CA LYS A 283 33.75 11.56 -3.23
C LYS A 283 34.19 11.56 -4.69
N ILE A 284 35.36 12.13 -4.98
CA ILE A 284 35.98 12.09 -6.30
C ILE A 284 36.98 10.93 -6.28
N ALA A 285 36.67 9.84 -7.00
CA ALA A 285 37.61 8.73 -7.09
C ALA A 285 38.96 9.19 -7.69
N ASN A 286 40.05 8.52 -7.32
CA ASN A 286 41.36 8.79 -7.91
C ASN A 286 41.27 8.67 -9.44
N SER A 287 41.87 9.64 -10.14
CA SER A 287 41.82 9.76 -11.61
C SER A 287 40.41 9.98 -12.19
N ALA A 288 39.38 10.26 -11.37
CA ALA A 288 38.03 10.53 -11.88
C ALA A 288 37.96 11.83 -12.68
N VAL A 289 38.79 12.83 -12.36
CA VAL A 289 38.94 14.07 -13.13
C VAL A 289 40.08 13.86 -14.13
N THR A 290 39.72 13.55 -15.37
CA THR A 290 40.66 13.37 -16.48
C THR A 290 40.84 14.70 -17.24
N THR A 291 41.86 14.79 -18.08
CA THR A 291 42.13 15.98 -18.90
C THR A 291 40.90 16.43 -19.69
N VAL A 292 40.18 15.52 -20.34
CA VAL A 292 38.96 15.85 -21.11
C VAL A 292 37.79 16.39 -20.26
N LYS A 293 37.80 16.15 -18.93
CA LYS A 293 36.78 16.68 -18.00
C LYS A 293 37.13 18.08 -17.49
N ILE A 294 38.38 18.50 -17.66
CA ILE A 294 38.84 19.85 -17.37
C ILE A 294 38.77 20.61 -18.70
N ALA A 295 37.93 21.65 -18.77
CA ALA A 295 37.90 22.49 -19.96
C ALA A 295 39.28 23.13 -20.19
N ASP A 296 39.63 23.40 -21.44
CA ASP A 296 40.86 24.14 -21.76
C ASP A 296 40.91 25.46 -20.98
N ASP A 297 42.08 25.81 -20.47
CA ASP A 297 42.34 26.97 -19.60
C ASP A 297 41.56 26.99 -18.26
N ALA A 298 40.83 25.92 -17.91
CA ALA A 298 40.09 25.89 -16.65
C ALA A 298 41.00 25.90 -15.41
N VAL A 299 42.26 25.47 -15.53
CA VAL A 299 43.28 25.60 -14.47
C VAL A 299 44.13 26.83 -14.72
N THR A 300 43.64 27.98 -14.25
CA THR A 300 44.35 29.27 -14.32
C THR A 300 45.44 29.36 -13.25
N ASN A 301 46.41 30.27 -13.40
CA ASN A 301 47.46 30.50 -12.39
C ASN A 301 46.92 30.69 -10.96
N SER A 302 45.80 31.41 -10.78
CA SER A 302 45.18 31.60 -9.46
C SER A 302 44.64 30.31 -8.81
N LYS A 303 44.42 29.24 -9.59
CA LYS A 303 43.96 27.92 -9.12
C LYS A 303 45.13 26.99 -8.80
N ILE A 304 46.35 27.35 -9.23
CA ILE A 304 47.57 26.64 -8.89
C ILE A 304 48.11 27.30 -7.61
N GLY A 305 48.12 26.56 -6.51
CA GLY A 305 48.68 27.05 -5.25
C GLY A 305 50.18 27.36 -5.37
N ALA A 306 50.69 28.22 -4.49
CA ALA A 306 52.13 28.41 -4.38
C ALA A 306 52.83 27.06 -4.15
N SER A 307 53.90 26.79 -4.91
CA SER A 307 54.65 25.52 -4.89
C SER A 307 53.85 24.27 -5.27
N ALA A 308 52.63 24.40 -5.82
CA ALA A 308 51.84 23.24 -6.26
C ALA A 308 52.45 22.52 -7.47
N VAL A 309 53.29 23.21 -8.25
CA VAL A 309 54.09 22.63 -9.33
C VAL A 309 55.53 22.56 -8.85
N GLY A 310 55.98 21.36 -8.46
CA GLY A 310 57.35 21.06 -8.08
C GLY A 310 58.14 20.41 -9.22
N THR A 311 59.32 19.90 -8.88
CA THR A 311 60.20 19.22 -9.85
C THR A 311 59.66 17.87 -10.30
N THR A 312 58.75 17.25 -9.55
CA THR A 312 58.10 15.99 -9.95
C THR A 312 57.00 16.24 -10.99
N GLU A 313 56.32 17.38 -10.91
CA GLU A 313 55.26 17.78 -11.83
C GLU A 313 55.83 18.34 -13.16
N LEU A 314 57.08 18.82 -13.14
CA LEU A 314 57.81 19.25 -14.33
C LEU A 314 58.66 18.11 -14.88
N ALA A 315 58.32 17.62 -16.07
CA ALA A 315 59.20 16.70 -16.79
C ALA A 315 60.57 17.35 -17.12
N ASP A 316 61.59 16.53 -17.32
CA ASP A 316 62.91 17.01 -17.76
C ASP A 316 62.77 17.84 -19.04
N ASN A 317 63.36 19.04 -19.04
CA ASN A 317 63.25 20.02 -20.13
C ASN A 317 61.82 20.54 -20.40
N ALA A 318 60.87 20.36 -19.47
CA ALA A 318 59.51 20.90 -19.63
C ALA A 318 59.50 22.42 -19.75
N VAL A 319 60.39 23.11 -19.02
CA VAL A 319 60.63 24.56 -19.13
C VAL A 319 61.66 24.81 -20.22
N THR A 320 61.17 25.11 -21.42
CA THR A 320 62.01 25.48 -22.58
C THR A 320 62.27 26.99 -22.59
N LEU A 321 63.28 27.45 -23.32
CA LEU A 321 63.56 28.88 -23.48
C LEU A 321 62.32 29.69 -23.91
N ALA A 322 61.49 29.14 -24.80
CA ALA A 322 60.26 29.79 -25.24
C ALA A 322 59.19 29.94 -24.14
N LYS A 323 59.29 29.18 -23.05
CA LYS A 323 58.42 29.27 -21.87
C LYS A 323 58.98 30.19 -20.79
N MET A 324 60.25 30.59 -20.93
CA MET A 324 60.91 31.53 -20.04
C MET A 324 60.67 32.94 -20.59
N ALA A 325 60.26 33.86 -19.72
CA ALA A 325 60.29 35.27 -20.09
C ALA A 325 61.74 35.75 -20.19
N ASP A 326 61.99 36.75 -21.03
CA ASP A 326 63.29 37.43 -21.06
C ASP A 326 63.67 37.90 -19.65
N ASP A 327 64.93 37.69 -19.28
CA ASP A 327 65.49 38.01 -17.96
C ASP A 327 64.82 37.29 -16.76
N SER A 328 63.99 36.26 -16.99
CA SER A 328 63.36 35.49 -15.90
C SER A 328 64.34 34.69 -15.04
N VAL A 329 65.58 34.50 -15.50
CA VAL A 329 66.67 33.92 -14.70
C VAL A 329 67.66 35.02 -14.37
N GLY A 330 67.46 35.63 -13.21
CA GLY A 330 68.33 36.65 -12.67
C GLY A 330 69.42 36.09 -11.76
N THR A 331 70.08 36.99 -11.05
CA THR A 331 71.14 36.65 -10.07
C THR A 331 70.60 35.90 -8.86
N ALA A 332 69.33 36.08 -8.50
CA ALA A 332 68.69 35.32 -7.42
C ALA A 332 68.43 33.86 -7.82
N GLU A 333 68.07 33.62 -9.09
CA GLU A 333 67.85 32.29 -9.64
C GLU A 333 69.16 31.56 -9.95
N LEU A 334 70.23 32.31 -10.25
CA LEU A 334 71.60 31.80 -10.40
C LEU A 334 72.34 31.81 -9.06
N VAL A 335 72.11 30.78 -8.24
CA VAL A 335 72.85 30.62 -6.97
C VAL A 335 74.37 30.64 -7.18
N ASP A 336 75.13 31.06 -6.17
CA ASP A 336 76.59 31.19 -6.27
C ASP A 336 77.26 29.91 -6.78
N SER A 337 78.20 30.05 -7.71
CA SER A 337 78.89 28.94 -8.40
C SER A 337 77.98 28.02 -9.23
N SER A 338 76.70 28.36 -9.42
CA SER A 338 75.79 27.57 -10.26
C SER A 338 76.27 27.51 -11.71
N VAL A 339 76.84 28.59 -12.24
CA VAL A 339 77.43 28.63 -13.58
C VAL A 339 78.88 28.16 -13.50
N THR A 340 79.09 26.86 -13.69
CA THR A 340 80.44 26.27 -13.75
C THR A 340 81.05 26.43 -15.14
N THR A 341 82.36 26.22 -15.26
CA THR A 341 83.06 26.27 -16.56
C THR A 341 82.49 25.28 -17.59
N LEU A 342 81.90 24.16 -17.14
CA LEU A 342 81.22 23.19 -18.02
C LEU A 342 79.88 23.72 -18.57
N LYS A 343 79.24 24.67 -17.88
CA LYS A 343 78.00 25.32 -18.33
C LYS A 343 78.24 26.49 -19.27
N ILE A 344 79.48 26.97 -19.36
CA ILE A 344 79.91 28.01 -20.29
C ILE A 344 80.50 27.32 -21.52
N ALA A 345 79.81 27.39 -22.66
CA ALA A 345 80.37 26.86 -23.89
C ALA A 345 81.68 27.57 -24.27
N ALA A 346 82.56 26.89 -25.01
CA ALA A 346 83.78 27.50 -25.52
C ALA A 346 83.46 28.79 -26.29
N ASN A 347 84.15 29.89 -25.97
CA ASN A 347 83.92 31.23 -26.52
C ASN A 347 82.56 31.88 -26.17
N ALA A 348 81.76 31.32 -25.26
CA ALA A 348 80.48 31.94 -24.86
C ALA A 348 80.68 33.32 -24.19
N VAL A 349 81.81 33.51 -23.50
CA VAL A 349 82.26 34.83 -23.02
C VAL A 349 83.10 35.48 -24.12
N ALA A 350 82.43 36.06 -25.12
CA ALA A 350 83.08 36.87 -26.14
C ALA A 350 83.64 38.17 -25.55
N THR A 351 84.57 38.83 -26.24
CA THR A 351 85.11 40.14 -25.79
C THR A 351 84.01 41.18 -25.57
N SER A 352 82.94 41.17 -26.37
CA SER A 352 81.75 42.03 -26.21
C SER A 352 80.88 41.69 -24.99
N ARG A 353 81.19 40.62 -24.26
CA ARG A 353 80.57 40.25 -22.98
C ARG A 353 81.46 40.61 -21.77
N LEU A 354 82.69 41.07 -22.01
CA LEU A 354 83.59 41.61 -21.01
C LEU A 354 83.56 43.13 -21.13
N ASN A 355 83.14 43.83 -20.08
CA ASN A 355 83.29 45.28 -20.03
C ASN A 355 84.78 45.67 -20.09
N ASP A 356 85.08 46.88 -20.55
CA ASP A 356 86.45 47.41 -20.49
C ASP A 356 86.98 47.34 -19.06
N SER A 357 88.23 46.88 -18.91
CA SER A 357 88.85 46.61 -17.61
C SER A 357 88.17 45.54 -16.74
N ALA A 358 87.24 44.74 -17.29
CA ALA A 358 86.61 43.65 -16.53
C ALA A 358 87.63 42.60 -16.06
N VAL A 359 88.74 42.40 -16.78
CA VAL A 359 89.86 41.56 -16.35
C VAL A 359 90.94 42.48 -15.75
N THR A 360 90.90 42.64 -14.43
CA THR A 360 91.88 43.43 -13.67
C THR A 360 93.10 42.58 -13.30
N THR A 361 94.22 43.22 -12.94
CA THR A 361 95.42 42.50 -12.43
C THR A 361 95.07 41.50 -11.33
N ALA A 362 94.22 41.87 -10.35
CA ALA A 362 93.80 40.96 -9.29
C ALA A 362 92.96 39.74 -9.75
N LYS A 363 92.35 39.79 -10.94
CA LYS A 363 91.61 38.66 -11.55
C LYS A 363 92.53 37.71 -12.32
N ILE A 364 93.79 38.10 -12.53
CA ILE A 364 94.84 37.28 -13.11
C ILE A 364 95.82 36.96 -11.98
N THR A 365 95.78 35.75 -11.44
CA THR A 365 96.75 35.35 -10.40
C THR A 365 98.19 35.36 -10.96
N ASP A 366 99.17 35.56 -10.09
CA ASP A 366 100.59 35.60 -10.48
C ASP A 366 100.99 34.35 -11.27
N ALA A 367 101.90 34.54 -12.23
CA ALA A 367 102.34 33.52 -13.19
C ALA A 367 101.25 32.93 -14.12
N ASN A 368 99.99 33.40 -14.07
CA ASN A 368 98.97 32.91 -15.01
C ASN A 368 99.15 33.41 -16.43
N ILE A 369 99.85 34.51 -16.67
CA ILE A 369 100.30 34.91 -18.02
C ILE A 369 101.69 34.33 -18.22
N THR A 370 101.74 33.15 -18.86
CA THR A 370 102.99 32.47 -19.19
C THR A 370 103.55 33.00 -20.51
N THR A 371 104.84 32.74 -20.79
CA THR A 371 105.47 33.09 -22.08
C THR A 371 104.67 32.52 -23.26
N ALA A 372 104.10 31.32 -23.14
CA ALA A 372 103.25 30.70 -24.16
C ALA A 372 101.89 31.40 -24.38
N LYS A 373 101.42 32.20 -23.41
CA LYS A 373 100.17 33.00 -23.52
C LYS A 373 100.42 34.39 -24.11
N LEU A 374 101.68 34.80 -24.23
CA LEU A 374 102.09 36.03 -24.90
C LEU A 374 102.52 35.67 -26.32
N ALA A 375 101.97 36.35 -27.32
CA ALA A 375 102.57 36.31 -28.65
C ALA A 375 103.99 36.91 -28.59
N ASN A 376 104.86 36.52 -29.52
CA ASN A 376 106.14 37.21 -29.71
C ASN A 376 105.88 38.72 -29.86
N ASP A 377 106.69 39.54 -29.19
CA ASP A 377 106.57 41.00 -29.13
C ASP A 377 105.27 41.55 -28.49
N ALA A 378 104.44 40.71 -27.85
CA ALA A 378 103.22 41.17 -27.16
C ALA A 378 103.53 42.15 -26.02
N VAL A 379 104.69 42.00 -25.38
CA VAL A 379 105.23 42.94 -24.38
C VAL A 379 106.42 43.67 -25.02
N THR A 380 106.17 44.86 -25.54
CA THR A 380 107.22 45.73 -26.07
C THR A 380 107.97 46.42 -24.93
N THR A 381 109.18 46.92 -25.17
CA THR A 381 109.95 47.71 -24.17
C THR A 381 109.17 48.94 -23.67
N ALA A 382 108.23 49.46 -24.47
CA ALA A 382 107.30 50.52 -24.04
C ALA A 382 106.26 50.06 -23.01
N LYS A 383 105.95 48.75 -22.96
CA LYS A 383 105.05 48.12 -21.98
C LYS A 383 105.78 47.66 -20.71
N ILE A 384 107.11 47.71 -20.68
CA ILE A 384 107.95 47.40 -19.51
C ILE A 384 108.36 48.73 -18.87
N ALA A 385 107.78 49.02 -17.70
CA ALA A 385 108.12 50.21 -16.92
C ALA A 385 109.41 50.01 -16.11
N ASP A 386 110.50 49.64 -16.79
CA ASP A 386 111.83 49.53 -16.21
C ASP A 386 112.76 50.61 -16.79
N SER A 387 113.33 51.42 -15.90
CA SER A 387 114.18 52.56 -16.24
C SER A 387 115.56 52.14 -16.71
N GLU A 388 116.09 51.01 -16.21
CA GLU A 388 117.45 50.55 -16.52
C GLU A 388 117.52 49.95 -17.94
N LEU A 389 116.45 49.28 -18.38
CA LEU A 389 116.34 48.70 -19.72
C LEU A 389 116.24 49.77 -20.83
N LYS A 390 115.71 50.96 -20.53
CA LYS A 390 115.69 52.10 -21.48
C LYS A 390 117.09 52.62 -21.79
N THR A 391 117.96 52.66 -20.79
CA THR A 391 119.38 53.05 -20.93
C THR A 391 120.13 52.08 -21.84
N LEU A 392 119.91 50.77 -21.70
CA LEU A 392 120.57 49.75 -22.50
C LEU A 392 120.15 49.78 -23.99
N ALA A 393 118.88 50.10 -24.26
CA ALA A 393 118.36 50.27 -25.62
C ALA A 393 118.90 51.54 -26.34
N SER A 394 119.51 52.48 -25.61
CA SER A 394 120.02 53.76 -26.15
C SER A 394 121.55 53.78 -26.43
N MET A 395 122.26 52.69 -26.12
CA MET A 395 123.71 52.59 -26.36
C MET A 395 124.04 52.30 -27.83
N GLN A 396 125.10 52.93 -28.37
CA GLN A 396 125.54 52.70 -29.75
C GLN A 396 125.98 51.23 -29.97
N ALA A 397 125.67 50.69 -31.15
CA ALA A 397 125.73 49.26 -31.47
C ALA A 397 127.09 48.57 -31.19
N GLY A 398 128.20 49.31 -31.20
CA GLY A 398 129.54 48.77 -30.90
C GLY A 398 129.75 48.43 -29.42
N THR A 399 129.13 49.15 -28.50
CA THR A 399 129.34 49.02 -27.04
C THR A 399 128.46 47.93 -26.45
N ALA A 400 127.22 47.80 -26.93
CA ALA A 400 126.31 46.72 -26.51
C ALA A 400 126.82 45.32 -26.91
N SER A 401 127.57 45.22 -28.01
CA SER A 401 128.10 43.94 -28.51
C SER A 401 129.33 43.44 -27.76
N LYS A 402 130.12 44.31 -27.12
CA LYS A 402 131.31 43.90 -26.33
C LYS A 402 130.94 43.47 -24.90
N LEU A 403 129.86 44.01 -24.31
CA LEU A 403 129.35 43.55 -23.00
C LEU A 403 128.69 42.15 -23.06
N ALA A 404 128.27 41.72 -24.24
CA ALA A 404 127.51 40.50 -24.41
C ALA A 404 128.37 39.23 -24.64
N SER A 405 129.71 39.30 -24.75
CA SER A 405 130.47 38.16 -25.33
C SER A 405 131.83 37.71 -24.77
N SER A 406 132.40 38.16 -23.64
CA SER A 406 133.54 37.43 -23.03
C SER A 406 133.95 37.84 -21.60
N THR A 407 134.40 36.85 -20.81
CA THR A 407 134.65 36.80 -19.36
C THR A 407 136.04 37.26 -18.89
N ALA A 408 136.77 38.06 -19.66
CA ALA A 408 137.96 38.76 -19.15
C ALA A 408 138.12 40.12 -19.85
N LEU A 409 137.80 41.18 -19.12
CA LEU A 409 137.95 42.57 -19.57
C LEU A 409 139.41 43.02 -19.36
N THR A 410 140.33 42.56 -20.19
CA THR A 410 141.64 43.23 -20.30
C THR A 410 141.48 44.43 -21.23
N ALA A 411 140.77 45.46 -20.77
CA ALA A 411 140.69 46.72 -21.50
C ALA A 411 142.06 47.38 -21.45
N ASP A 412 142.70 47.54 -22.61
CA ASP A 412 143.84 48.44 -22.73
C ASP A 412 143.36 49.90 -22.71
N ILE A 413 144.30 50.84 -22.60
CA ILE A 413 144.00 52.28 -22.51
C ILE A 413 143.21 52.79 -23.74
N ALA A 414 143.19 52.08 -24.87
CA ALA A 414 142.39 52.46 -26.03
C ALA A 414 140.90 52.09 -25.88
N ASP A 415 140.57 51.03 -25.13
CA ASP A 415 139.19 50.60 -24.86
C ASP A 415 138.52 51.44 -23.75
N LEU A 416 139.25 51.88 -22.73
CA LEU A 416 138.72 52.79 -21.70
C LEU A 416 138.39 54.18 -22.28
N ASN A 417 139.17 54.65 -23.26
CA ASN A 417 138.99 55.94 -23.92
C ASN A 417 137.74 56.03 -24.83
N GLN A 418 136.98 54.94 -24.99
CA GLN A 418 135.68 54.95 -25.68
C GLN A 418 134.48 54.95 -24.71
N ILE A 419 134.73 54.98 -23.40
CA ILE A 419 133.69 54.88 -22.37
C ILE A 419 133.28 56.26 -21.81
N ASP A 420 134.12 57.32 -21.90
CA ASP A 420 133.78 58.65 -21.33
C ASP A 420 133.96 59.88 -22.23
N GLY A 421 134.56 59.76 -23.43
CA GLY A 421 134.59 60.85 -24.42
C GLY A 421 135.46 62.09 -24.08
N LEU A 422 136.45 62.00 -23.19
CA LEU A 422 137.37 63.10 -22.83
C LEU A 422 138.83 62.83 -23.26
N THR A 423 139.63 63.88 -23.54
CA THR A 423 140.88 63.83 -24.34
C THR A 423 142.16 63.45 -23.55
N LYS A 424 143.05 62.66 -24.20
CA LYS A 424 144.35 62.07 -23.76
C LYS A 424 145.11 62.75 -22.61
N GLN A 425 145.28 62.03 -21.50
CA GLN A 425 146.30 62.32 -20.46
C GLN A 425 147.41 61.25 -20.56
N THR A 426 148.64 61.63 -20.93
CA THR A 426 149.75 60.69 -21.24
C THR A 426 150.91 60.69 -20.25
N THR A 427 150.75 61.27 -19.05
CA THR A 427 151.68 61.06 -17.93
C THR A 427 150.93 61.11 -16.60
N ILE A 428 151.11 60.08 -15.77
CA ILE A 428 150.73 60.07 -14.36
C ILE A 428 152.03 60.24 -13.57
N SER A 429 152.20 61.40 -12.93
CA SER A 429 153.34 61.73 -12.08
C SER A 429 152.83 62.14 -10.71
N ASP A 430 152.40 61.15 -9.93
CA ASP A 430 152.11 61.28 -8.51
C ASP A 430 152.30 59.89 -7.87
N SER A 431 153.06 59.84 -6.77
CA SER A 431 153.34 58.67 -5.95
C SER A 431 152.17 58.26 -5.02
N ASP A 432 150.95 58.74 -5.25
CA ASP A 432 149.77 58.41 -4.45
C ASP A 432 148.52 58.03 -5.30
N ALA A 433 148.62 56.93 -6.06
CA ALA A 433 147.45 56.25 -6.60
C ALA A 433 147.53 54.76 -6.28
N SER A 434 147.23 54.47 -5.02
CA SER A 434 146.82 53.15 -4.58
C SER A 434 145.56 52.73 -5.36
N PHE A 435 145.67 51.69 -6.19
CA PHE A 435 144.48 51.07 -6.76
C PHE A 435 143.66 50.47 -5.60
N PRO A 436 142.36 50.79 -5.49
CA PRO A 436 141.49 50.14 -4.53
C PRO A 436 141.45 48.64 -4.82
N THR A 437 141.71 47.88 -3.75
CA THR A 437 141.52 46.43 -3.69
C THR A 437 140.04 46.10 -3.78
N SER A 438 139.78 44.88 -4.26
CA SER A 438 138.49 44.19 -4.36
C SER A 438 137.41 44.64 -3.37
N GLY A 439 136.28 45.12 -3.89
CA GLY A 439 135.07 45.32 -3.09
C GLY A 439 133.89 45.83 -3.89
N ALA A 440 132.90 44.94 -4.05
CA ALA A 440 131.53 45.13 -4.54
C ALA A 440 131.28 44.72 -6.01
N VAL A 441 130.61 43.57 -6.08
CA VAL A 441 129.95 42.90 -7.22
C VAL A 441 128.80 43.74 -7.72
#